data_AF-A0A9X8YAH2-F1
#
_entry.id   AF-A0A9X8YAH2-F1
#
_cell.length_a   1.000
_cell.length_b   1.000
_cell.length_c   1.000
_cell.angle_alpha   90.00
_cell.angle_beta   90.00
_cell.angle_gamma   90.00
#
_symmetry.space_group_name_H-M   'P 1'
#
loop_
_entity.id
_entity.type
_entity.pdbx_description
1 polymer ?
#
loop_
_entity_poly.entity_id
_entity_poly.type
_entity_poly.pdbx_seq_one_letter_code
_entity_poly.pdbx_strand_id
1 'polypeptide(L)'
;MGQIDTLTELNYIFLYAPLIIDVETYLGNGEILTYRTKVPNLEEALVLKAFAWNERSAENDLADLQTLLEIREAHPKTPWRLNELNVIGFRKDTVQILQPLTQSLTKKRVPFPIPNTVDKRRLAALIRKHCTPG
;
A
#
# COMPACT_ATOMS: atom_id res chain seq x y z
N MET A 1 18.82 -22.49 3.21
CA MET A 1 18.85 -21.05 2.86
C MET A 1 17.69 -20.79 1.93
N GLY A 2 16.68 -20.05 2.37
CA GLY A 2 15.51 -19.76 1.55
C GLY A 2 15.88 -18.78 0.45
N GLN A 3 15.63 -19.18 -0.80
CA GLN A 3 15.74 -18.31 -1.96
C GLN A 3 14.72 -17.18 -1.74
N ILE A 4 15.19 -15.97 -1.46
CA ILE A 4 14.36 -14.79 -1.50
C ILE A 4 14.11 -14.58 -3.00
N ASP A 5 12.98 -15.08 -3.50
CA ASP A 5 12.47 -14.63 -4.79
C ASP A 5 12.48 -13.12 -4.74
N THR A 6 13.35 -12.51 -5.54
CA THR A 6 13.53 -11.07 -5.55
C THR A 6 12.30 -10.49 -6.22
N LEU A 7 11.26 -10.25 -5.42
CA LEU A 7 10.11 -9.45 -5.81
C LEU A 7 10.67 -8.18 -6.46
N THR A 8 10.43 -7.98 -7.75
CA THR A 8 11.05 -6.91 -8.54
C THR A 8 10.67 -5.54 -7.95
N GLU A 9 9.53 -5.49 -7.27
CA GLU A 9 8.99 -4.38 -6.51
C GLU A 9 9.90 -4.00 -5.32
N LEU A 10 10.65 -4.93 -4.72
CA LEU A 10 11.61 -4.60 -3.66
C LEU A 10 12.77 -3.78 -4.21
N ASN A 11 13.25 -4.09 -5.42
CA ASN A 11 14.28 -3.28 -6.07
C ASN A 11 13.77 -1.86 -6.33
N TYR A 12 12.49 -1.69 -6.66
CA TYR A 12 11.88 -0.37 -6.82
C TYR A 12 11.94 0.46 -5.52
N ILE A 13 11.62 -0.13 -4.37
CA ILE A 13 11.61 0.62 -3.09
C ILE A 13 13.00 1.06 -2.68
N PHE A 14 14.02 0.23 -2.93
CA PHE A 14 15.40 0.57 -2.58
C PHE A 14 15.96 1.76 -3.37
N LEU A 15 15.27 2.20 -4.43
CA LEU A 15 15.60 3.43 -5.14
C LEU A 15 15.14 4.71 -4.41
N TYR A 16 14.32 4.59 -3.37
CA TYR A 16 13.78 5.71 -2.61
C TYR A 16 14.35 5.76 -1.19
N ALA A 17 14.50 6.98 -0.68
CA ALA A 17 14.92 7.19 0.70
C ALA A 17 13.85 6.61 1.65
N PRO A 18 14.20 5.74 2.61
CA PRO A 18 13.23 5.16 3.53
C PRO A 18 12.82 6.16 4.61
N LEU A 19 11.67 5.91 5.23
CA LEU A 19 11.33 6.53 6.51
C LEU A 19 12.13 5.84 7.62
N ILE A 20 12.81 6.65 8.44
CA ILE A 20 13.56 6.17 9.60
C ILE A 20 12.66 6.25 10.83
N ILE A 21 12.50 5.14 11.53
CA ILE A 21 11.72 5.07 12.76
C ILE A 21 12.66 4.69 13.90
N ASP A 22 12.72 5.56 14.91
CA ASP A 22 13.32 5.25 16.20
C ASP A 22 12.24 4.60 17.07
N VAL A 23 12.48 3.36 17.48
CA VAL A 23 11.54 2.53 18.23
C VAL A 23 12.06 2.32 19.64
N GLU A 24 11.18 2.53 20.61
CA GLU A 24 11.39 2.20 22.01
C GLU A 24 10.31 1.21 22.43
N THR A 25 10.71 0.01 22.84
CA THR A 25 9.81 -1.07 23.24
C THR A 25 10.02 -1.41 24.70
N TYR A 26 8.93 -1.39 25.48
CA TYR A 26 8.91 -1.82 26.88
C TYR A 26 8.59 -3.31 26.95
N LEU A 27 9.54 -4.09 27.45
CA LEU A 27 9.38 -5.53 27.64
C LEU A 27 8.68 -5.82 28.98
N GLY A 28 8.00 -6.96 29.07
CA GLY A 28 7.21 -7.32 30.25
C GLY A 28 8.04 -7.50 31.54
N ASN A 29 9.36 -7.62 31.43
CA ASN A 29 10.33 -7.65 32.55
C ASN A 29 10.80 -6.24 32.96
N GLY A 30 10.27 -5.16 32.37
CA GLY A 30 10.66 -3.79 32.63
C GLY A 30 11.90 -3.32 31.86
N GLU A 31 12.48 -4.16 31.00
CA GLU A 31 13.58 -3.78 30.12
C GLU A 31 13.07 -2.88 28.97
N ILE A 32 13.89 -1.92 28.56
CA ILE A 32 13.60 -1.05 27.42
C ILE A 32 14.56 -1.41 26.29
N LEU A 33 13.99 -1.82 25.16
CA LEU A 33 14.74 -2.09 23.93
C LEU A 33 14.58 -0.90 22.98
N THR A 34 15.70 -0.29 22.59
CA THR A 34 15.72 0.81 21.61
C THR A 34 16.42 0.36 20.34
N TYR A 35 15.82 0.67 19.19
CA TYR A 35 16.42 0.38 17.89
C TYR A 35 15.91 1.34 16.83
N ARG A 36 16.70 1.49 15.77
CA ARG A 36 16.35 2.27 14.58
C ARG A 36 16.04 1.32 13.44
N THR A 37 14.89 1.50 12.80
CA THR A 37 14.49 0.70 11.64
C THR A 37 14.13 1.58 10.44
N LYS A 38 14.16 0.98 9.26
CA LYS A 38 13.83 1.60 7.98
C LYS A 38 12.54 0.98 7.46
N VAL A 39 11.59 1.83 7.09
CA VAL A 39 10.36 1.38 6.42
C VAL A 39 10.17 2.14 5.10
N PRO A 40 9.42 1.57 4.13
CA PRO A 40 9.07 2.30 2.91
C PRO A 40 8.29 3.57 3.24
N ASN A 41 8.38 4.59 2.38
CA ASN A 41 7.41 5.69 2.47
C ASN A 41 6.02 5.21 2.06
N LEU A 42 5.02 6.07 2.29
CA LEU A 42 3.62 5.75 2.09
C LEU A 42 3.29 5.28 0.66
N GLU A 43 3.86 5.95 -0.35
CA GLU A 43 3.63 5.58 -1.76
C GLU A 43 4.24 4.22 -2.07
N GLU A 44 5.52 4.01 -1.74
CA GLU A 44 6.22 2.74 -1.94
C GLU A 44 5.54 1.58 -1.20
N ALA A 45 5.00 1.82 0.00
CA ALA A 45 4.20 0.84 0.72
C ALA A 45 2.89 0.49 -0.01
N LEU A 46 2.22 1.48 -0.61
CA LEU A 46 1.03 1.23 -1.43
C LEU A 46 1.37 0.41 -2.68
N VAL A 47 2.47 0.74 -3.36
CA VAL A 47 2.98 -0.02 -4.52
C VAL A 47 3.15 -1.49 -4.14
N LEU A 48 3.87 -1.78 -3.05
CA LEU A 48 4.03 -3.17 -2.58
C LEU A 48 2.70 -3.89 -2.33
N LYS A 49 1.77 -3.22 -1.65
CA LYS A 49 0.48 -3.83 -1.31
C LYS A 49 -0.40 -4.05 -2.52
N ALA A 50 -0.31 -3.18 -3.54
CA ALA A 50 -1.02 -3.38 -4.80
C ALA A 50 -0.51 -4.62 -5.53
N PHE A 51 0.81 -4.79 -5.65
CA PHE A 51 1.40 -5.97 -6.28
C PHE A 51 1.12 -7.25 -5.50
N ALA A 52 1.26 -7.23 -4.17
CA ALA A 52 0.89 -8.37 -3.33
C ALA A 52 -0.59 -8.76 -3.53
N TRP A 53 -1.50 -7.78 -3.54
CA TRP A 53 -2.90 -8.01 -3.85
C TRP A 53 -3.10 -8.64 -5.25
N ASN A 54 -2.41 -8.13 -6.27
CA ASN A 54 -2.52 -8.63 -7.64
C ASN A 54 -2.09 -10.11 -7.76
N GLU A 55 -1.07 -10.52 -7.01
CA GLU A 55 -0.57 -11.89 -7.03
C GLU A 55 -1.46 -12.88 -6.27
N ARG A 56 -1.94 -12.49 -5.08
CA ARG A 56 -2.57 -13.46 -4.16
C ARG A 56 -4.01 -13.15 -3.77
N SER A 57 -4.51 -11.96 -4.06
CA SER A 57 -5.88 -11.50 -3.75
C SER A 57 -6.31 -11.77 -2.30
N ALA A 58 -5.38 -11.59 -1.34
CA ALA A 58 -5.67 -11.85 0.06
C ALA A 58 -6.48 -10.72 0.72
N GLU A 59 -7.39 -11.10 1.60
CA GLU A 59 -8.26 -10.18 2.36
C GLU A 59 -7.48 -9.05 3.04
N ASN A 60 -6.38 -9.41 3.71
CA ASN A 60 -5.57 -8.45 4.47
C ASN A 60 -4.93 -7.37 3.59
N ASP A 61 -4.64 -7.66 2.31
CA ASP A 61 -4.06 -6.65 1.42
C ASP A 61 -5.07 -5.53 1.11
N LEU A 62 -6.37 -5.82 1.03
CA LEU A 62 -7.39 -4.79 0.85
C LEU A 62 -7.52 -3.87 2.06
N ALA A 63 -7.43 -4.43 3.27
CA ALA A 63 -7.44 -3.65 4.50
C ALA A 63 -6.20 -2.74 4.60
N ASP A 64 -5.04 -3.27 4.22
CA ASP A 64 -3.80 -2.50 4.17
C ASP A 64 -3.86 -1.39 3.12
N LEU A 65 -4.35 -1.68 1.91
CA LEU A 65 -4.56 -0.68 0.85
C LEU A 65 -5.50 0.45 1.31
N GLN A 66 -6.63 0.11 1.96
CA GLN A 66 -7.52 1.12 2.51
C GLN A 66 -6.82 1.97 3.57
N THR A 67 -6.09 1.34 4.49
CA THR A 67 -5.36 2.04 5.55
C THR A 67 -4.34 3.03 4.99
N LEU A 68 -3.51 2.60 4.04
CA LEU A 68 -2.50 3.46 3.41
C LEU A 68 -3.14 4.64 2.66
N LEU A 69 -4.26 4.41 1.97
CA LEU A 69 -4.98 5.47 1.28
C LEU A 69 -5.70 6.44 2.24
N GLU A 70 -6.18 5.98 3.39
CA GLU A 70 -6.72 6.86 4.44
C GLU A 70 -5.62 7.72 5.06
N ILE A 71 -4.42 7.16 5.28
CA ILE A 71 -3.26 7.96 5.72
C ILE A 71 -2.94 9.02 4.67
N ARG A 72 -2.97 8.67 3.37
CA ARG A 72 -2.77 9.64 2.29
C ARG A 72 -3.82 10.75 2.32
N GLU A 73 -5.08 10.39 2.52
CA GLU A 73 -6.20 11.34 2.63
C GLU A 73 -6.03 12.30 3.82
N ALA A 74 -5.64 11.77 4.98
CA ALA A 74 -5.44 12.56 6.20
C ALA A 74 -4.18 13.46 6.13
N HIS A 75 -3.18 13.06 5.33
CA HIS A 75 -1.90 13.74 5.23
C HIS A 75 -1.58 14.14 3.77
N PRO A 76 -2.28 15.14 3.20
CA PRO A 76 -2.14 15.53 1.79
C PRO A 76 -0.76 16.12 1.43
N LYS A 77 0.02 16.55 2.43
CA LYS A 77 1.37 17.09 2.25
C LYS A 77 2.43 16.01 1.99
N THR A 78 2.12 14.74 2.24
CA THR A 78 3.03 13.63 1.94
C THR A 78 3.34 13.61 0.43
N PRO A 79 4.59 13.38 -0.01
CA PRO A 79 4.89 13.23 -1.43
C PRO A 79 4.04 12.12 -2.06
N TRP A 80 3.47 12.40 -3.24
CA TRP A 80 2.57 11.47 -3.91
C TRP A 80 2.48 11.78 -5.39
N ARG A 81 2.61 10.73 -6.20
CA ARG A 81 2.73 10.77 -7.65
C ARG A 81 1.79 9.80 -8.34
N LEU A 82 1.15 8.88 -7.62
CA LEU A 82 0.20 7.91 -8.21
C LEU A 82 -1.06 8.54 -8.82
N ASN A 83 -1.30 9.83 -8.59
CA ASN A 83 -2.35 10.62 -9.25
C ASN A 83 -1.81 11.64 -10.28
N GLU A 84 -0.52 11.58 -10.64
CA GLU A 84 0.02 12.35 -11.75
C GLU A 84 -0.44 11.76 -13.09
N LEU A 85 -0.65 12.62 -14.09
CA LEU A 85 -1.10 12.20 -15.43
C LEU A 85 -0.12 11.27 -16.16
N ASN A 86 1.18 11.36 -15.87
CA ASN A 86 2.22 10.67 -16.63
C ASN A 86 3.09 9.77 -15.75
N VAL A 87 2.46 8.88 -14.97
CA VAL A 87 3.16 7.85 -14.21
C VAL A 87 3.77 6.78 -15.13
N ILE A 88 4.95 6.28 -14.75
CA ILE A 88 5.70 5.24 -15.48
C ILE A 88 6.17 4.12 -14.53
N GLY A 89 6.56 2.98 -15.10
CA GLY A 89 7.06 1.81 -14.35
C GLY A 89 6.08 1.34 -13.26
N PHE A 90 6.60 0.95 -12.09
CA PHE A 90 5.81 0.45 -10.97
C PHE A 90 4.66 1.36 -10.53
N ARG A 91 4.78 2.69 -10.70
CA ARG A 91 3.66 3.61 -10.43
C ARG A 91 2.51 3.40 -11.41
N LYS A 92 2.82 3.30 -12.70
CA LYS A 92 1.84 3.02 -13.75
C LYS A 92 1.18 1.67 -13.52
N ASP A 93 1.99 0.65 -13.23
CA ASP A 93 1.50 -0.71 -12.98
C ASP A 93 0.60 -0.75 -11.74
N THR A 94 0.97 -0.04 -10.67
CA THR A 94 0.13 0.12 -9.47
C THR A 94 -1.23 0.72 -9.80
N VAL A 95 -1.27 1.79 -10.60
CA VAL A 95 -2.53 2.39 -11.05
C VAL A 95 -3.35 1.36 -11.85
N GLN A 96 -2.72 0.63 -12.78
CA GLN A 96 -3.38 -0.39 -13.59
C GLN A 96 -3.94 -1.56 -12.77
N ILE A 97 -3.24 -1.98 -11.71
CA ILE A 97 -3.71 -2.99 -10.76
C ILE A 97 -4.93 -2.50 -9.98
N LEU A 98 -4.90 -1.25 -9.50
CA LEU A 98 -5.93 -0.73 -8.59
C LEU A 98 -7.17 -0.20 -9.31
N GLN A 99 -7.07 0.31 -10.55
CA GLN A 99 -8.22 0.85 -11.28
C GLN A 99 -9.39 -0.14 -11.42
N PRO A 100 -9.18 -1.42 -11.83
CA PRO A 100 -10.25 -2.41 -11.93
C PRO A 100 -10.99 -2.67 -10.61
N LEU A 101 -10.32 -2.47 -9.46
CA LEU A 101 -10.95 -2.61 -8.15
C LEU A 101 -12.03 -1.55 -7.93
N THR A 102 -11.84 -0.34 -8.43
CA THR A 102 -12.84 0.74 -8.28
C THR A 102 -14.18 0.38 -8.89
N GLN A 103 -14.20 -0.41 -9.96
CA GLN A 103 -15.42 -0.91 -10.58
C GLN A 103 -15.95 -2.12 -9.82
N SER A 104 -15.08 -3.08 -9.50
CA SER A 104 -15.45 -4.30 -8.79
C SER A 104 -16.08 -4.01 -7.42
N LEU A 105 -15.50 -3.10 -6.64
CA LEU A 105 -15.97 -2.73 -5.30
C LEU A 105 -17.35 -2.05 -5.29
N THR A 106 -17.79 -1.47 -6.41
CA THR A 106 -19.14 -0.90 -6.54
C THR A 106 -20.23 -1.96 -6.74
N LYS A 107 -19.85 -3.19 -7.09
CA LYS A 107 -20.78 -4.30 -7.33
C LYS A 107 -21.30 -4.88 -6.00
N LYS A 108 -22.53 -5.43 -6.06
CA LYS A 108 -23.15 -6.11 -4.91
C LYS A 108 -22.36 -7.35 -4.50
N ARG A 109 -21.91 -8.14 -5.48
CA ARG A 109 -21.04 -9.31 -5.31
C ARG A 109 -19.70 -9.02 -5.96
N VAL A 110 -18.62 -9.39 -5.28
CA VAL A 110 -17.25 -9.32 -5.77
C VAL A 110 -16.68 -10.73 -5.91
N PRO A 111 -15.72 -10.95 -6.83
CA PRO A 111 -15.14 -12.27 -7.06
C PRO A 111 -14.04 -12.63 -6.04
N PHE A 112 -13.77 -11.76 -5.07
CA PHE A 112 -12.72 -11.91 -4.07
C PHE A 112 -13.28 -11.60 -2.68
N PRO A 113 -12.68 -12.15 -1.61
CA PRO A 113 -13.17 -11.90 -0.26
C PRO A 113 -12.85 -10.47 0.20
N ILE A 114 -13.67 -9.94 1.11
CA ILE A 114 -13.53 -8.57 1.64
C ILE A 114 -13.63 -8.62 3.16
N PRO A 115 -12.60 -8.14 3.89
CA PRO A 115 -12.65 -8.02 5.34
C PRO A 115 -13.82 -7.15 5.82
N ASN A 116 -14.40 -7.46 6.97
CA ASN A 116 -15.44 -6.62 7.60
C ASN A 116 -14.95 -5.21 7.97
N THR A 117 -13.65 -5.01 8.07
CA THR A 117 -13.01 -3.71 8.34
C THR A 117 -12.92 -2.81 7.11
N VAL A 118 -13.16 -3.35 5.91
CA VAL A 118 -13.05 -2.62 4.65
C VAL A 118 -14.40 -2.04 4.25
N ASP A 119 -14.45 -0.72 4.07
CA ASP A 119 -15.58 -0.06 3.42
C ASP A 119 -15.30 0.00 1.92
N LYS A 120 -16.00 -0.86 1.17
CA LYS A 120 -15.90 -0.96 -0.29
C LYS A 120 -16.04 0.38 -1.01
N ARG A 121 -17.02 1.20 -0.61
CA ARG A 121 -17.33 2.46 -1.29
C ARG A 121 -16.25 3.48 -0.99
N ARG A 122 -15.81 3.53 0.28
CA ARG A 122 -14.72 4.40 0.69
C ARG A 122 -13.41 4.03 -0.01
N LEU A 123 -13.04 2.75 -0.02
CA LEU A 123 -11.84 2.26 -0.70
C LEU A 123 -11.88 2.59 -2.21
N ALA A 124 -13.01 2.35 -2.88
CA ALA A 124 -13.15 2.72 -4.30
C ALA A 124 -13.00 4.23 -4.53
N ALA A 125 -13.57 5.07 -3.66
CA ALA A 125 -13.44 6.52 -3.74
C ALA A 125 -12.00 7.00 -3.53
N LEU A 126 -11.31 6.41 -2.55
CA LEU A 126 -9.90 6.71 -2.26
C LEU A 126 -8.99 6.33 -3.42
N ILE A 127 -9.17 5.14 -4.01
CA ILE A 127 -8.40 4.72 -5.18
C ILE A 127 -8.62 5.71 -6.33
N ARG A 128 -9.86 6.11 -6.63
CA ARG A 128 -10.13 7.08 -7.72
C ARG A 128 -9.47 8.44 -7.48
N LYS A 129 -9.42 8.88 -6.22
CA LYS A 129 -8.87 10.19 -5.86
C LYS A 129 -7.33 10.21 -5.90
N HIS A 130 -6.71 9.13 -5.43
CA HIS A 130 -5.27 9.08 -5.18
C HIS A 130 -4.50 8.22 -6.18
N CYS A 131 -5.18 7.42 -7.00
CA CYS A 131 -4.57 6.65 -8.08
C CYS A 131 -5.31 7.01 -9.37
N THR A 132 -4.71 7.84 -10.22
CA THR A 132 -5.38 8.33 -11.43
C THR A 132 -4.80 7.65 -12.66
N PRO A 133 -5.63 7.03 -13.53
CA PRO A 133 -5.17 6.61 -14.83
C PRO A 133 -4.84 7.85 -15.67
N GLY A 134 -3.60 7.92 -16.17
CA GLY A 134 -3.23 8.84 -17.24
C GLY A 134 -3.98 8.55 -18.53
#